data_AF-A0A7C6YSV1-F1
#
_entry.id   AF-A0A7C6YSV1-F1
#
_cell.length_a   1.000
_cell.length_b   1.000
_cell.length_c   1.000
_cell.angle_alpha   90.00
_cell.angle_beta   90.00
_cell.angle_gamma   90.00
#
_symmetry.space_group_name_H-M   'P 1'
#
loop_
_entity.id
_entity.type
_entity.pdbx_description
1 polymer ?
#
loop_
_entity_poly.entity_id
_entity_poly.type
_entity_poly.pdbx_seq_one_letter_code
_entity_poly.pdbx_strand_id
1 'polypeptide(L)'
;MQVDCDELIEEIAGITTVDGFVGACLEIKESMFFYERDLMLAAYSASLELLTAAAFFSAALKSQAKLGSAADRITKYIDRLLAELEEYQLPLDIQHIAENYLQDAGYKTRLRLPIYLAMMESYAASDEKSEIDELLKKAHRLIYRHGLTDQGGLNLVLGRVGALMLQGAHLRPLWLEICHSHIYVILGGLQTLMNNFRVTPYFTFPLENIKTERQKRKKIRGNVVLDLGAFRNLRRGGTGYTDLNINIAKDEYDYFLEQLFLNPDFLNFRPDEQVVGLIGAAFEARLVNPEIDEQLLLKALIYCDFWGLSQLSYVIIELLTILDSNEALFHGCKALLWGFDTKALPAVRRFARANRLSPFLVELADFLTQGRPGRRKWNLLREIFESYPKEDEIKMGLARRIAMLGGAEAVACLEEALANSCQEEYKRGLQAIPLS
;
A
#
# COMPACT_ATOMS: atom_id res chain seq x y z
N MET A 1 24.18 30.67 -14.38
CA MET A 1 24.41 30.64 -12.94
C MET A 1 24.15 29.21 -12.49
N GLN A 2 25.09 28.59 -11.79
CA GLN A 2 24.96 27.20 -11.33
C GLN A 2 23.86 27.16 -10.27
N VAL A 3 22.69 26.58 -10.55
CA VAL A 3 21.69 26.38 -9.49
C VAL A 3 22.28 25.40 -8.48
N ASP A 4 22.82 25.97 -7.39
CA ASP A 4 23.19 25.24 -6.20
C ASP A 4 21.89 24.70 -5.56
N CYS A 5 21.99 23.60 -4.82
CA CYS A 5 20.96 23.18 -3.86
C CYS A 5 20.41 24.38 -3.06
N ASP A 6 21.25 25.36 -2.72
CA ASP A 6 20.82 26.54 -1.99
C ASP A 6 19.92 27.47 -2.84
N GLU A 7 20.14 27.61 -4.16
CA GLU A 7 19.26 28.37 -5.06
C GLU A 7 17.88 27.69 -5.21
N LEU A 8 17.83 26.35 -5.27
CA LEU A 8 16.54 25.61 -5.27
C LEU A 8 15.78 25.84 -3.96
N ILE A 9 16.49 25.82 -2.83
CA ILE A 9 15.89 26.08 -1.52
C ILE A 9 15.41 27.52 -1.41
N GLU A 10 16.10 28.49 -2.01
CA GLU A 10 15.66 29.89 -2.08
C GLU A 10 14.41 30.06 -2.95
N GLU A 11 14.33 29.40 -4.12
CA GLU A 11 13.10 29.41 -4.93
C GLU A 11 11.92 28.79 -4.16
N ILE A 12 12.14 27.65 -3.48
CA ILE A 12 11.12 27.04 -2.61
C ILE A 12 10.68 28.04 -1.55
N ALA A 13 11.63 28.64 -0.82
CA ALA A 13 11.32 29.62 0.22
C ALA A 13 10.51 30.81 -0.32
N GLY A 14 10.79 31.26 -1.54
CA GLY A 14 10.05 32.32 -2.21
C GLY A 14 8.59 31.95 -2.47
N ILE A 15 8.33 30.75 -3.02
CA ILE A 15 6.98 30.30 -3.39
C ILE A 15 6.16 29.73 -2.21
N THR A 16 6.79 29.52 -1.05
CA THR A 16 6.13 29.04 0.18
C THR A 16 5.93 30.14 1.22
N THR A 17 5.75 31.38 0.77
CA THR A 17 5.16 32.46 1.57
C THR A 17 3.72 32.66 1.10
N VAL A 18 2.86 33.34 1.87
CA VAL A 18 1.50 33.68 1.41
C VAL A 18 1.53 34.44 0.08
N ASP A 19 2.35 35.50 -0.02
CA ASP A 19 2.49 36.29 -1.26
C ASP A 19 3.09 35.45 -2.40
N GLY A 20 4.05 34.58 -2.09
CA GLY A 20 4.65 33.67 -3.04
C GLY A 20 3.69 32.61 -3.58
N PHE A 21 2.85 32.06 -2.71
CA PHE A 21 1.78 31.13 -3.07
C PHE A 21 0.78 31.79 -4.01
N VAL A 22 0.29 32.98 -3.64
CA VAL A 22 -0.64 33.75 -4.48
C VAL A 22 0.01 34.13 -5.81
N GLY A 23 1.24 34.63 -5.77
CA GLY A 23 2.00 35.01 -6.96
C GLY A 23 2.22 33.83 -7.92
N ALA A 24 2.58 32.66 -7.40
CA ALA A 24 2.73 31.44 -8.19
C ALA A 24 1.38 30.96 -8.76
N CYS A 25 0.29 31.03 -7.99
CA CYS A 25 -1.04 30.70 -8.50
C CYS A 25 -1.50 31.64 -9.61
N LEU A 26 -1.23 32.95 -9.48
CA LEU A 26 -1.52 33.93 -10.52
C LEU A 26 -0.69 33.68 -11.78
N GLU A 27 0.62 33.40 -11.62
CA GLU A 27 1.51 33.04 -12.73
C GLU A 27 1.00 31.80 -13.50
N ILE A 28 0.50 30.79 -12.79
CA ILE A 28 -0.12 29.60 -13.40
C ILE A 28 -1.41 30.00 -14.11
N LYS A 29 -2.32 30.70 -13.43
CA LYS A 29 -3.61 31.12 -13.97
C LYS A 29 -3.46 31.93 -15.26
N GLU A 30 -2.53 32.86 -15.31
CA GLU A 30 -2.26 33.70 -16.50
C GLU A 30 -1.82 32.89 -17.71
N SER A 31 -1.30 31.69 -17.47
CA SER A 31 -0.80 30.81 -18.51
C SER A 31 -1.81 29.76 -18.99
N MET A 32 -2.94 29.63 -18.28
CA MET A 32 -4.01 28.69 -18.63
C MET A 32 -4.93 29.28 -19.69
N PHE A 33 -5.31 28.48 -20.68
CA PHE A 33 -6.28 28.88 -21.69
C PHE A 33 -7.70 29.01 -21.11
N PHE A 34 -8.05 28.15 -20.16
CA PHE A 34 -9.28 28.22 -19.37
C PHE A 34 -8.93 28.08 -17.88
N TYR A 35 -9.54 28.92 -17.04
CA TYR A 35 -9.32 28.84 -15.60
C TYR A 35 -10.00 27.63 -15.00
N GLU A 36 -9.20 26.76 -14.38
CA GLU A 36 -9.67 25.65 -13.56
C GLU A 36 -8.87 25.64 -12.26
N ARG A 37 -9.56 25.92 -11.14
CA ARG A 37 -8.95 26.11 -9.81
C ARG A 37 -8.14 24.88 -9.37
N ASP A 38 -8.74 23.70 -9.50
CA ASP A 38 -8.14 22.47 -8.99
C ASP A 38 -6.90 22.09 -9.80
N LEU A 39 -6.93 22.33 -11.12
CA LEU A 39 -5.77 22.20 -11.98
C LEU A 39 -4.66 23.19 -11.61
N MET A 40 -5.01 24.44 -11.27
CA MET A 40 -4.04 25.47 -10.87
C MET A 40 -3.34 25.06 -9.57
N LEU A 41 -4.11 24.61 -8.57
CA LEU A 41 -3.58 24.14 -7.28
C LEU A 41 -2.75 22.87 -7.43
N ALA A 42 -3.19 21.93 -8.28
CA ALA A 42 -2.43 20.72 -8.58
C ALA A 42 -1.11 21.05 -9.31
N ALA A 43 -1.10 22.03 -10.21
CA ALA A 43 0.11 22.50 -10.89
C ALA A 43 1.09 23.20 -9.92
N TYR A 44 0.57 24.01 -8.98
CA TYR A 44 1.38 24.60 -7.92
C TYR A 44 2.06 23.52 -7.06
N SER A 45 1.28 22.55 -6.58
CA SER A 45 1.79 21.44 -5.76
C SER A 45 2.81 20.60 -6.52
N ALA A 46 2.50 20.18 -7.76
CA ALA A 46 3.43 19.41 -8.59
C ALA A 46 4.76 20.16 -8.84
N SER A 47 4.70 21.48 -9.05
CA SER A 47 5.90 22.32 -9.18
C SER A 47 6.72 22.37 -7.88
N LEU A 48 6.07 22.54 -6.73
CA LEU A 48 6.72 22.59 -5.42
C LEU A 48 7.35 21.24 -5.06
N GLU A 49 6.64 20.14 -5.31
CA GLU A 49 7.11 18.78 -5.08
C GLU A 49 8.32 18.44 -5.97
N LEU A 50 8.30 18.83 -7.26
CA LEU A 50 9.43 18.64 -8.16
C LEU A 50 10.65 19.46 -7.74
N LEU A 51 10.47 20.73 -7.35
CA LEU A 51 11.55 21.58 -6.81
C LEU A 51 12.15 20.96 -5.54
N THR A 52 11.30 20.45 -4.66
CA THR A 52 11.70 19.77 -3.41
C THR A 52 12.54 18.52 -3.71
N ALA A 53 12.06 17.65 -4.60
CA ALA A 53 12.80 16.46 -4.99
C ALA A 53 14.13 16.81 -5.69
N ALA A 54 14.16 17.84 -6.53
CA ALA A 54 15.37 18.33 -7.17
C ALA A 54 16.39 18.87 -6.15
N ALA A 55 15.93 19.59 -5.12
CA ALA A 55 16.76 20.07 -4.02
C ALA A 55 17.32 18.90 -3.20
N PHE A 56 16.50 17.94 -2.82
CA PHE A 56 16.95 16.74 -2.10
C PHE A 56 17.95 15.93 -2.92
N PHE A 57 17.70 15.72 -4.20
CA PHE A 57 18.65 15.05 -5.08
C PHE A 57 20.00 15.79 -5.14
N SER A 58 19.96 17.12 -5.33
CA SER A 58 21.16 17.96 -5.37
C SER A 58 21.93 17.93 -4.04
N ALA A 59 21.23 17.89 -2.91
CA ALA A 59 21.81 17.75 -1.58
C ALA A 59 22.43 16.36 -1.35
N ALA A 60 21.73 15.29 -1.73
CA ALA A 60 22.18 13.91 -1.63
C ALA A 60 23.45 13.64 -2.44
N LEU A 61 23.60 14.31 -3.60
CA LEU A 61 24.83 14.26 -4.39
C LEU A 61 26.03 14.84 -3.62
N LYS A 62 25.81 15.86 -2.77
CA LYS A 62 26.86 16.47 -1.94
C LYS A 62 27.20 15.60 -0.73
N SER A 63 26.24 15.35 0.17
CA SER A 63 26.42 14.50 1.36
C SER A 63 25.09 14.21 2.07
N GLN A 64 25.07 13.20 2.93
CA GLN A 64 23.92 12.91 3.80
C GLN A 64 23.60 14.06 4.75
N ALA A 65 24.63 14.72 5.29
CA ALA A 65 24.45 15.88 6.17
C ALA A 65 23.80 17.07 5.45
N LYS A 66 24.16 17.32 4.17
CA LYS A 66 23.53 18.37 3.38
C LYS A 66 22.08 18.01 3.03
N LEU A 67 21.78 16.73 2.77
CA LEU A 67 20.42 16.25 2.57
C LEU A 67 19.54 16.51 3.81
N GLY A 68 20.01 16.13 5.01
CA GLY A 68 19.31 16.42 6.26
C GLY A 68 19.07 17.92 6.47
N SER A 69 20.10 18.75 6.28
CA SER A 69 19.96 20.21 6.40
C SER A 69 18.99 20.82 5.37
N ALA A 70 18.95 20.31 4.14
CA ALA A 70 17.99 20.75 3.13
C ALA A 70 16.57 20.35 3.50
N ALA A 71 16.39 19.12 4.01
CA ALA A 71 15.12 18.61 4.49
C ALA A 71 14.55 19.47 5.62
N ASP A 72 15.33 19.76 6.66
CA ASP A 72 14.88 20.58 7.79
C ASP A 72 14.39 21.97 7.33
N ARG A 73 15.11 22.60 6.40
CA ARG A 73 14.74 23.91 5.85
C ARG A 73 13.45 23.85 5.03
N ILE A 74 13.36 22.91 4.09
CA ILE A 74 12.21 22.79 3.19
C ILE A 74 10.95 22.42 3.98
N THR A 75 11.04 21.47 4.91
CA THR A 75 9.93 21.10 5.80
C THR A 75 9.44 22.31 6.58
N LYS A 76 10.36 23.09 7.17
CA LYS A 76 10.00 24.31 7.89
C LYS A 76 9.27 25.33 6.99
N TYR A 77 9.69 25.50 5.73
CA TYR A 77 9.04 26.42 4.81
C TYR A 77 7.63 25.98 4.42
N ILE A 78 7.44 24.70 4.13
CA ILE A 78 6.13 24.14 3.77
C ILE A 78 5.18 24.15 4.98
N ASP A 79 5.63 23.71 6.16
CA ASP A 79 4.82 23.74 7.38
C ASP A 79 4.41 25.17 7.74
N ARG A 80 5.33 26.13 7.57
CA ARG A 80 5.03 27.55 7.77
C ARG A 80 3.98 28.05 6.79
N LEU A 81 4.10 27.76 5.49
CA LEU A 81 3.08 28.14 4.51
C LEU A 81 1.70 27.61 4.91
N LEU A 82 1.60 26.32 5.25
CA LEU A 82 0.33 25.70 5.61
C LEU A 82 -0.28 26.35 6.84
N ALA A 83 0.51 26.63 7.88
CA ALA A 83 0.06 27.35 9.06
C ALA A 83 -0.38 28.78 8.75
N GLU A 84 0.39 29.53 7.94
CA GLU A 84 0.03 30.90 7.56
C GLU A 84 -1.26 30.94 6.72
N LEU A 85 -1.47 29.98 5.80
CA LEU A 85 -2.71 29.91 5.03
C LEU A 85 -3.93 29.55 5.89
N GLU A 86 -3.74 28.85 7.01
CA GLU A 86 -4.81 28.48 7.94
C GLU A 86 -5.15 29.62 8.92
N GLU A 87 -4.14 30.35 9.41
CA GLU A 87 -4.31 31.38 10.44
C GLU A 87 -4.67 32.79 9.90
N TYR A 88 -4.22 33.14 8.69
CA TYR A 88 -4.37 34.50 8.18
C TYR A 88 -5.78 34.80 7.66
N GLN A 89 -6.29 35.98 8.00
CA GLN A 89 -7.48 36.54 7.35
C GLN A 89 -7.10 37.10 5.97
N LEU A 90 -7.22 36.27 4.95
CA LEU A 90 -6.95 36.62 3.56
C LEU A 90 -8.18 37.27 2.92
N PRO A 91 -8.02 38.11 1.88
CA PRO A 91 -9.14 38.55 1.05
C PRO A 91 -9.95 37.35 0.55
N LEU A 92 -11.29 37.48 0.48
CA LEU A 92 -12.22 36.36 0.24
C LEU A 92 -11.80 35.45 -0.94
N ASP A 93 -11.39 36.07 -2.04
CA ASP A 93 -10.98 35.40 -3.27
C ASP A 93 -9.73 34.50 -3.05
N ILE A 94 -8.79 34.99 -2.25
CA ILE A 94 -7.55 34.29 -1.89
C ILE A 94 -7.83 33.26 -0.81
N GLN A 95 -8.67 33.59 0.16
CA GLN A 95 -9.08 32.69 1.23
C GLN A 95 -9.71 31.42 0.65
N HIS A 96 -10.59 31.55 -0.34
CA HIS A 96 -11.18 30.39 -1.00
C HIS A 96 -10.12 29.50 -1.68
N ILE A 97 -9.12 30.09 -2.33
CA ILE A 97 -8.02 29.33 -2.95
C ILE A 97 -7.18 28.62 -1.88
N ALA A 98 -6.86 29.31 -0.78
CA ALA A 98 -6.11 28.77 0.33
C ALA A 98 -6.83 27.59 1.00
N GLU A 99 -8.12 27.73 1.29
CA GLU A 99 -8.94 26.66 1.89
C GLU A 99 -8.98 25.41 1.01
N ASN A 100 -9.21 25.55 -0.31
CA ASN A 100 -9.19 24.41 -1.23
C ASN A 100 -7.80 23.78 -1.34
N TYR A 101 -6.74 24.59 -1.29
CA TYR A 101 -5.37 24.06 -1.27
C TYR A 101 -5.12 23.24 0.01
N LEU A 102 -5.48 23.77 1.18
CA LEU A 102 -5.30 23.09 2.46
C LEU A 102 -6.10 21.78 2.55
N GLN A 103 -7.30 21.75 1.99
CA GLN A 103 -8.17 20.56 1.99
C GLN A 103 -7.66 19.44 1.07
N ASP A 104 -6.94 19.75 -0.02
CA ASP A 104 -6.51 18.77 -0.99
C ASP A 104 -4.99 18.78 -1.26
N ALA A 105 -4.53 19.57 -2.25
CA ALA A 105 -3.15 19.52 -2.74
C ALA A 105 -2.09 19.80 -1.66
N GLY A 106 -2.38 20.71 -0.72
CA GLY A 106 -1.54 21.02 0.43
C GLY A 106 -1.46 19.86 1.43
N TYR A 107 -2.60 19.22 1.72
CA TYR A 107 -2.63 18.01 2.55
C TYR A 107 -1.82 16.87 1.92
N LYS A 108 -2.01 16.63 0.62
CA LYS A 108 -1.24 15.61 -0.14
C LYS A 108 0.27 15.92 -0.12
N THR A 109 0.66 17.17 -0.34
CA THR A 109 2.06 17.62 -0.30
C THR A 109 2.68 17.33 1.07
N ARG A 110 1.96 17.65 2.16
CA ARG A 110 2.40 17.40 3.54
C ARG A 110 2.61 15.91 3.81
N LEU A 111 1.71 15.05 3.32
CA LEU A 111 1.85 13.61 3.45
C LEU A 111 3.06 13.07 2.66
N ARG A 112 3.31 13.57 1.45
CA ARG A 112 4.34 13.05 0.53
C ARG A 112 5.75 13.49 0.89
N LEU A 113 5.91 14.67 1.50
CA LEU A 113 7.22 15.24 1.82
C LEU A 113 8.18 14.27 2.57
N PRO A 114 7.77 13.61 3.68
CA PRO A 114 8.64 12.64 4.35
C PRO A 114 8.98 11.42 3.49
N ILE A 115 8.10 11.03 2.56
CA ILE A 115 8.37 9.95 1.60
C ILE A 115 9.42 10.39 0.58
N TYR A 116 9.38 11.64 0.10
CA TYR A 116 10.40 12.15 -0.82
C TYR A 116 11.78 12.24 -0.17
N LEU A 117 11.84 12.56 1.13
CA LEU A 117 13.08 12.46 1.89
C LEU A 117 13.57 11.01 1.97
N ALA A 118 12.74 10.10 2.48
CA ALA A 118 13.08 8.67 2.62
C ALA A 118 13.47 8.03 1.27
N MET A 119 12.87 8.49 0.18
CA MET A 119 13.21 8.14 -1.19
C MET A 119 14.64 8.53 -1.54
N MET A 120 15.02 9.79 -1.29
CA MET A 120 16.37 10.26 -1.61
C MET A 120 17.43 9.65 -0.71
N GLU A 121 17.11 9.38 0.56
CA GLU A 121 17.98 8.64 1.47
C GLU A 121 18.20 7.20 0.99
N SER A 122 17.12 6.50 0.61
CA SER A 122 17.19 5.13 0.09
C SER A 122 17.97 5.06 -1.22
N TYR A 123 17.74 6.02 -2.14
CA TYR A 123 18.48 6.13 -3.39
C TYR A 123 19.98 6.39 -3.14
N ALA A 124 20.32 7.21 -2.14
CA ALA A 124 21.71 7.50 -1.79
C ALA A 124 22.43 6.34 -1.10
N ALA A 125 21.71 5.51 -0.34
CA ALA A 125 22.25 4.36 0.37
C ALA A 125 22.69 3.22 -0.57
N SER A 126 22.17 3.17 -1.80
CA SER A 126 22.47 2.10 -2.79
C SER A 126 22.12 0.70 -2.27
N ASP A 127 20.92 0.57 -1.70
CA ASP A 127 20.40 -0.67 -1.09
C ASP A 127 20.02 -1.77 -2.13
N GLU A 128 19.83 -2.98 -1.62
CA GLU A 128 19.56 -4.24 -2.34
C GLU A 128 18.43 -4.17 -3.38
N LYS A 129 18.51 -5.05 -4.39
CA LYS A 129 17.44 -5.26 -5.38
C LYS A 129 16.18 -5.74 -4.68
N SER A 130 15.17 -4.87 -4.62
CA SER A 130 13.80 -5.20 -4.24
C SER A 130 12.88 -4.89 -5.43
N GLU A 131 11.74 -5.58 -5.52
CA GLU A 131 10.70 -5.27 -6.50
C GLU A 131 9.63 -4.37 -5.88
N ILE A 132 9.06 -3.47 -6.69
CA ILE A 132 8.05 -2.51 -6.21
C ILE A 132 6.83 -3.25 -5.64
N ASP A 133 6.37 -4.31 -6.31
CA ASP A 133 5.18 -5.08 -5.90
C ASP A 133 5.34 -5.67 -4.49
N GLU A 134 6.53 -6.21 -4.17
CA GLU A 134 6.82 -6.76 -2.84
C GLU A 134 6.92 -5.68 -1.75
N LEU A 135 7.47 -4.52 -2.09
CA LEU A 135 7.49 -3.37 -1.17
C LEU A 135 6.08 -2.86 -0.90
N LEU A 136 5.19 -2.83 -1.90
CA LEU A 136 3.81 -2.39 -1.74
C LEU A 136 2.98 -3.40 -0.95
N LYS A 137 3.16 -4.71 -1.14
CA LYS A 137 2.61 -5.73 -0.23
C LYS A 137 3.08 -5.50 1.21
N LYS A 138 4.38 -5.26 1.40
CA LYS A 138 4.94 -4.96 2.74
C LYS A 138 4.31 -3.71 3.36
N ALA A 139 4.08 -2.65 2.58
CA ALA A 139 3.42 -1.42 3.05
C ALA A 139 1.99 -1.71 3.54
N HIS A 140 1.19 -2.47 2.78
CA HIS A 140 -0.16 -2.87 3.21
C HIS A 140 -0.11 -3.75 4.47
N ARG A 141 0.88 -4.64 4.59
CA ARG A 141 1.07 -5.47 5.78
C ARG A 141 1.46 -4.66 7.03
N LEU A 142 2.21 -3.56 6.87
CA LEU A 142 2.48 -2.64 7.98
C LEU A 142 1.19 -1.98 8.46
N ILE A 143 0.36 -1.49 7.54
CA ILE A 143 -0.96 -0.90 7.87
C ILE A 143 -1.85 -1.95 8.55
N TYR A 144 -1.89 -3.18 8.03
CA TYR A 144 -2.73 -4.25 8.61
C TYR A 144 -2.36 -4.56 10.06
N ARG A 145 -1.05 -4.56 10.40
CA ARG A 145 -0.57 -4.93 11.74
C ARG A 145 -0.54 -3.79 12.74
N HIS A 146 -0.23 -2.58 12.28
CA HIS A 146 0.06 -1.43 13.14
C HIS A 146 -0.87 -0.25 12.88
N GLY A 147 -1.82 -0.37 11.95
CA GLY A 147 -2.58 0.77 11.44
C GLY A 147 -1.66 1.83 10.85
N LEU A 148 -2.12 3.08 10.83
CA LEU A 148 -1.32 4.23 10.41
C LEU A 148 -0.44 4.80 11.53
N THR A 149 -0.22 4.05 12.62
CA THR A 149 0.57 4.53 13.78
C THR A 149 2.07 4.46 13.55
N ASP A 150 2.56 3.44 12.82
CA ASP A 150 3.97 3.33 12.41
C ASP A 150 4.23 4.07 11.09
N GLN A 151 4.11 5.40 11.13
CA GLN A 151 4.39 6.24 9.95
C GLN A 151 5.85 6.16 9.53
N GLY A 152 6.78 5.97 10.47
CA GLY A 152 8.22 5.86 10.16
C GLY A 152 8.53 4.64 9.31
N GLY A 153 8.05 3.45 9.71
CA GLY A 153 8.21 2.23 8.94
C GLY A 153 7.55 2.30 7.56
N LEU A 154 6.34 2.87 7.48
CA LEU A 154 5.62 3.04 6.22
C LEU A 154 6.35 4.00 5.27
N ASN A 155 6.81 5.16 5.76
CA ASN A 155 7.55 6.14 4.97
C ASN A 155 8.85 5.56 4.40
N LEU A 156 9.56 4.74 5.17
CA LEU A 156 10.77 4.06 4.70
C LEU A 156 10.47 3.08 3.56
N VAL A 157 9.41 2.28 3.67
CA VAL A 157 9.04 1.31 2.62
C VAL A 157 8.59 2.04 1.35
N LEU A 158 7.75 3.06 1.47
CA LEU A 158 7.28 3.84 0.32
C LEU A 158 8.39 4.72 -0.29
N GLY A 159 9.33 5.20 0.54
CA GLY A 159 10.54 5.87 0.07
C GLY A 159 11.39 4.95 -0.81
N ARG A 160 11.55 3.68 -0.41
CA ARG A 160 12.24 2.68 -1.24
C ARG A 160 11.55 2.43 -2.58
N VAL A 161 10.21 2.43 -2.62
CA VAL A 161 9.45 2.38 -3.88
C VAL A 161 9.84 3.56 -4.77
N GLY A 162 9.80 4.78 -4.24
CA GLY A 162 10.23 5.97 -4.98
C GLY A 162 11.68 5.90 -5.47
N ALA A 163 12.59 5.32 -4.68
CA ALA A 163 14.00 5.22 -5.03
C ALA A 163 14.24 4.27 -6.22
N LEU A 164 13.50 3.16 -6.27
CA LEU A 164 13.50 2.24 -7.41
C LEU A 164 12.88 2.91 -8.63
N MET A 165 11.79 3.67 -8.46
CA MET A 165 11.13 4.40 -9.55
C MET A 165 12.05 5.46 -10.17
N LEU A 166 12.86 6.17 -9.36
CA LEU A 166 13.90 7.09 -9.85
C LEU A 166 14.90 6.39 -10.75
N GLN A 167 15.19 5.12 -10.48
CA GLN A 167 16.08 4.25 -11.28
C GLN A 167 15.36 3.55 -12.44
N GLY A 168 14.09 3.87 -12.69
CA GLY A 168 13.33 3.38 -13.83
C GLY A 168 12.47 2.16 -13.56
N ALA A 169 12.40 1.68 -12.32
CA ALA A 169 11.42 0.65 -11.97
C ALA A 169 10.00 1.19 -12.16
N HIS A 170 9.11 0.32 -12.64
CA HIS A 170 7.77 0.70 -13.06
C HIS A 170 6.74 0.44 -11.95
N LEU A 171 5.84 1.41 -11.75
CA LEU A 171 4.67 1.26 -10.89
C LEU A 171 3.50 0.74 -11.73
N ARG A 172 2.96 -0.42 -11.36
CA ARG A 172 1.81 -1.02 -12.03
C ARG A 172 0.53 -0.20 -11.81
N PRO A 173 -0.32 -0.02 -12.84
CA PRO A 173 -1.62 0.62 -12.70
C PRO A 173 -2.51 -0.03 -11.63
N LEU A 174 -2.49 -1.36 -11.52
CA LEU A 174 -3.28 -2.12 -10.55
C LEU A 174 -3.17 -1.54 -9.13
N TRP A 175 -1.96 -1.12 -8.72
CA TRP A 175 -1.76 -0.59 -7.37
C TRP A 175 -2.55 0.68 -7.10
N LEU A 176 -2.79 1.53 -8.11
CA LEU A 176 -3.64 2.71 -7.94
C LEU A 176 -5.13 2.36 -7.83
N GLU A 177 -5.55 1.17 -8.23
CA GLU A 177 -6.93 0.71 -8.12
C GLU A 177 -7.21 0.00 -6.79
N ILE A 178 -6.23 -0.75 -6.27
CA ILE A 178 -6.44 -1.61 -5.09
C ILE A 178 -5.90 -1.03 -3.79
N CYS A 179 -4.94 -0.10 -3.84
CA CYS A 179 -4.21 0.26 -2.62
C CYS A 179 -5.04 1.07 -1.61
N HIS A 180 -4.65 1.00 -0.34
CA HIS A 180 -5.21 1.83 0.72
C HIS A 180 -5.10 3.32 0.37
N SER A 181 -6.11 4.13 0.68
CA SER A 181 -6.19 5.58 0.33
C SER A 181 -4.93 6.39 0.67
N HIS A 182 -4.34 6.14 1.84
CA HIS A 182 -3.05 6.75 2.23
C HIS A 182 -1.89 6.37 1.28
N ILE A 183 -1.79 5.11 0.87
CA ILE A 183 -0.78 4.64 -0.09
C ILE A 183 -1.09 5.21 -1.47
N TYR A 184 -2.37 5.28 -1.87
CA TYR A 184 -2.81 5.85 -3.14
C TYR A 184 -2.32 7.29 -3.32
N VAL A 185 -2.52 8.14 -2.31
CA VAL A 185 -2.07 9.54 -2.34
C VAL A 185 -0.57 9.61 -2.59
N ILE A 186 0.21 8.75 -1.94
CA ILE A 186 1.68 8.73 -2.04
C ILE A 186 2.13 8.21 -3.41
N LEU A 187 1.56 7.10 -3.86
CA LEU A 187 1.88 6.49 -5.16
C LEU A 187 1.54 7.43 -6.32
N GLY A 188 0.41 8.13 -6.25
CA GLY A 188 0.04 9.14 -7.23
C GLY A 188 1.09 10.26 -7.31
N GLY A 189 1.53 10.78 -6.16
CA GLY A 189 2.58 11.80 -6.10
C GLY A 189 3.92 11.32 -6.64
N LEU A 190 4.35 10.10 -6.26
CA LEU A 190 5.57 9.49 -6.79
C LEU A 190 5.51 9.35 -8.32
N GLN A 191 4.39 8.89 -8.87
CA GLN A 191 4.23 8.73 -10.31
C GLN A 191 4.19 10.07 -11.04
N THR A 192 3.46 11.06 -10.52
CA THR A 192 3.45 12.45 -11.01
C THR A 192 4.87 13.01 -11.03
N LEU A 193 5.62 12.81 -9.95
CA LEU A 193 7.00 13.24 -9.82
C LEU A 193 7.91 12.58 -10.86
N MET A 194 7.82 11.26 -11.06
CA MET A 194 8.61 10.56 -12.09
C MET A 194 8.30 11.07 -13.50
N ASN A 195 7.02 11.28 -13.81
CA ASN A 195 6.61 11.83 -15.09
C ASN A 195 7.18 13.23 -15.31
N ASN A 196 7.20 14.06 -14.26
CA ASN A 196 7.81 15.38 -14.30
C ASN A 196 9.35 15.33 -14.44
N PHE A 197 10.03 14.39 -13.77
CA PHE A 197 11.45 14.13 -14.00
C PHE A 197 11.77 13.77 -15.46
N ARG A 198 10.91 12.98 -16.12
CA ARG A 198 11.08 12.58 -17.54
C ARG A 198 11.00 13.75 -18.51
N VAL A 199 10.09 14.70 -18.29
CA VAL A 199 9.88 15.84 -19.20
C VAL A 199 10.73 17.05 -18.85
N THR A 200 11.37 17.05 -17.68
CA THR A 200 12.29 18.12 -17.29
C THR A 200 13.64 17.90 -17.96
N PRO A 201 14.10 18.80 -18.85
CA PRO A 201 15.28 18.59 -19.70
C PRO A 201 16.62 18.46 -18.95
N TYR A 202 16.61 18.56 -17.61
CA TYR A 202 17.81 18.52 -16.75
C TYR A 202 18.14 17.16 -16.18
N PHE A 203 17.17 16.26 -16.10
CA PHE A 203 17.38 14.96 -15.51
C PHE A 203 17.51 13.94 -16.63
N THR A 204 18.65 13.24 -16.69
CA THR A 204 18.74 12.00 -17.46
C THR A 204 17.91 10.97 -16.73
N PHE A 205 16.62 10.90 -17.07
CA PHE A 205 15.70 9.92 -16.49
C PHE A 205 15.62 8.68 -17.39
N PRO A 206 15.65 7.46 -16.83
CA PRO A 206 15.82 7.15 -15.41
C PRO A 206 17.22 7.49 -14.89
N LEU A 207 17.31 7.83 -13.60
CA LEU A 207 18.57 8.16 -12.94
C LEU A 207 19.45 6.91 -12.83
N GLU A 208 20.76 7.08 -13.04
CA GLU A 208 21.70 5.99 -12.77
C GLU A 208 21.96 5.88 -11.25
N ASN A 209 22.83 4.96 -10.84
CA ASN A 209 23.23 4.91 -9.43
C ASN A 209 23.89 6.23 -8.99
N ILE A 210 23.76 6.57 -7.70
CA ILE A 210 24.25 7.85 -7.16
C ILE A 210 25.75 8.06 -7.37
N LYS A 211 26.56 6.99 -7.43
CA LYS A 211 28.01 7.10 -7.67
C LYS A 211 28.27 7.58 -9.09
N THR A 212 27.57 7.03 -10.08
CA THR A 212 27.70 7.47 -11.47
C THR A 212 27.13 8.87 -11.67
N GLU A 213 25.99 9.21 -11.06
CA GLU A 213 25.45 10.57 -11.11
C GLU A 213 26.41 11.61 -10.50
N ARG A 214 27.07 11.28 -9.37
CA ARG A 214 28.15 12.10 -8.79
C ARG A 214 29.33 12.25 -9.76
N GLN A 215 29.70 11.19 -10.49
CA GLN A 215 30.79 11.24 -11.47
C GLN A 215 30.44 12.06 -12.70
N LYS A 216 29.24 11.90 -13.28
CA LYS A 216 28.75 12.71 -14.41
C LYS A 216 28.89 14.19 -14.09
N ARG A 217 28.42 14.59 -12.91
CA ARG A 217 28.45 15.99 -12.46
C ARG A 217 29.85 16.50 -12.08
N LYS A 218 30.78 15.62 -11.72
CA LYS A 218 32.21 15.98 -11.54
C LYS A 218 32.96 16.12 -12.87
N LYS A 219 32.70 15.23 -13.84
CA LYS A 219 33.36 15.20 -15.16
C LYS A 219 32.89 16.35 -16.06
N ILE A 220 31.61 16.69 -15.98
CA ILE A 220 31.05 17.86 -16.62
C ILE A 220 31.45 19.10 -15.79
N ARG A 221 32.74 19.47 -15.83
CA ARG A 221 33.22 20.72 -15.25
C ARG A 221 32.42 21.88 -15.86
N GLY A 222 31.47 22.43 -15.10
CA GLY A 222 30.82 23.71 -15.38
C GLY A 222 29.63 23.74 -16.36
N ASN A 223 29.16 22.62 -16.92
CA ASN A 223 28.17 22.66 -18.03
C ASN A 223 26.76 22.11 -17.75
N VAL A 224 26.44 21.62 -16.55
CA VAL A 224 25.04 21.29 -16.21
C VAL A 224 24.42 22.47 -15.45
N VAL A 225 23.89 23.44 -16.21
CA VAL A 225 23.10 24.55 -15.66
C VAL A 225 21.67 24.05 -15.53
N LEU A 226 21.19 23.79 -14.31
CA LEU A 226 19.75 23.71 -14.03
C LEU A 226 19.19 25.13 -14.19
N ASP A 227 18.32 25.37 -15.15
CA ASP A 227 17.61 26.65 -15.27
C ASP A 227 16.34 26.57 -14.42
N LEU A 228 16.20 27.49 -13.45
CA LEU A 228 14.93 27.70 -12.74
C LEU A 228 13.79 27.96 -13.75
N GLY A 229 14.12 28.53 -14.91
CA GLY A 229 13.22 28.67 -16.05
C GLY A 229 12.50 27.38 -16.45
N ALA A 230 13.09 26.18 -16.37
CA ALA A 230 12.34 24.97 -16.72
C ALA A 230 11.28 24.60 -15.68
N PHE A 231 11.55 24.81 -14.39
CA PHE A 231 10.55 24.60 -13.33
C PHE A 231 9.42 25.63 -13.45
N ARG A 232 9.78 26.90 -13.73
CA ARG A 232 8.82 27.96 -14.01
C ARG A 232 8.03 27.71 -15.29
N ASN A 233 8.64 27.13 -16.33
CA ASN A 233 7.96 26.78 -17.58
C ASN A 233 7.02 25.58 -17.41
N LEU A 234 7.37 24.59 -16.58
CA LEU A 234 6.43 23.53 -16.20
C LEU A 234 5.20 24.11 -15.51
N ARG A 235 5.43 25.10 -14.63
CA ARG A 235 4.38 25.83 -13.91
C ARG A 235 3.51 26.70 -14.83
N ARG A 236 4.12 27.46 -15.75
CA ARG A 236 3.48 28.33 -16.75
C ARG A 236 2.96 27.61 -17.99
N GLY A 237 3.32 26.35 -18.22
CA GLY A 237 2.96 25.67 -19.47
C GLY A 237 1.71 24.84 -19.36
N GLY A 238 1.37 24.40 -18.13
CA GLY A 238 0.55 23.21 -17.93
C GLY A 238 1.14 21.97 -18.63
N THR A 239 2.40 22.02 -19.06
CA THR A 239 3.08 20.96 -19.82
C THR A 239 3.62 19.86 -18.91
N GLY A 240 3.60 20.09 -17.59
CA GLY A 240 3.92 19.09 -16.58
C GLY A 240 2.71 18.21 -16.25
N TYR A 241 2.99 17.12 -15.56
CA TYR A 241 1.99 16.23 -15.01
C TYR A 241 1.58 16.71 -13.61
N THR A 242 0.32 16.48 -13.29
CA THR A 242 -0.32 16.73 -12.00
C THR A 242 -1.07 15.47 -11.57
N ASP A 243 -1.60 15.47 -10.35
CA ASP A 243 -2.43 14.37 -9.85
C ASP A 243 -3.73 14.16 -10.65
N LEU A 244 -4.08 15.10 -11.53
CA LEU A 244 -5.27 15.01 -12.38
C LEU A 244 -5.00 14.29 -13.72
N ASN A 245 -3.74 14.07 -14.09
CA ASN A 245 -3.36 13.46 -15.36
C ASN A 245 -2.19 12.49 -15.24
N ILE A 246 -2.22 11.62 -14.23
CA ILE A 246 -1.17 10.63 -13.98
C ILE A 246 -1.02 9.68 -15.17
N ASN A 247 0.14 9.70 -15.81
CA ASN A 247 0.47 8.79 -16.90
C ASN A 247 1.24 7.57 -16.37
N ILE A 248 0.78 6.37 -16.72
CA ILE A 248 1.36 5.10 -16.29
C ILE A 248 1.52 4.21 -17.52
N ALA A 249 2.73 3.73 -17.75
CA ALA A 249 2.95 2.74 -18.79
C ALA A 249 2.25 1.42 -18.42
N LYS A 250 1.83 0.63 -19.40
CA LYS A 250 1.27 -0.70 -19.16
C LYS A 250 2.19 -1.74 -19.76
N ASP A 251 2.42 -2.82 -19.04
CA ASP A 251 3.09 -4.01 -19.58
C ASP A 251 2.10 -5.12 -19.92
N GLU A 252 2.62 -6.25 -20.38
CA GLU A 252 1.79 -7.41 -20.78
C GLU A 252 0.92 -7.95 -19.65
N TYR A 253 1.37 -7.87 -18.39
CA TYR A 253 0.63 -8.32 -17.23
C TYR A 253 -0.50 -7.38 -16.87
N ASP A 254 -0.28 -6.07 -17.02
CA ASP A 254 -1.32 -5.07 -16.80
C ASP A 254 -2.47 -5.26 -17.81
N TYR A 255 -2.14 -5.44 -19.10
CA TYR A 255 -3.14 -5.76 -20.12
C TYR A 255 -3.82 -7.10 -19.84
N PHE A 256 -3.06 -8.12 -19.42
CA PHE A 256 -3.63 -9.42 -19.08
C PHE A 256 -4.65 -9.31 -17.95
N LEU A 257 -4.35 -8.59 -16.87
CA LEU A 257 -5.26 -8.41 -15.75
C LEU A 257 -6.52 -7.63 -16.14
N GLU A 258 -6.38 -6.56 -16.92
CA GLU A 258 -7.54 -5.83 -17.46
C GLU A 258 -8.46 -6.76 -18.24
N GLN A 259 -7.89 -7.62 -19.09
CA GLN A 259 -8.67 -8.59 -19.86
C GLN A 259 -9.23 -9.71 -18.98
N LEU A 260 -8.48 -10.19 -17.99
CA LEU A 260 -8.89 -11.25 -17.06
C LEU A 260 -10.18 -10.89 -16.32
N PHE A 261 -10.30 -9.62 -15.90
CA PHE A 261 -11.46 -9.13 -15.18
C PHE A 261 -12.64 -8.76 -16.09
N LEU A 262 -12.42 -8.61 -17.39
CA LEU A 262 -13.46 -8.25 -18.36
C LEU A 262 -14.00 -9.46 -19.14
N ASN A 263 -13.17 -10.46 -19.43
CA ASN A 263 -13.50 -11.58 -20.31
C ASN A 263 -13.33 -12.95 -19.60
N PRO A 264 -14.31 -13.87 -19.69
CA PRO A 264 -14.24 -15.19 -19.06
C PRO A 264 -13.35 -16.20 -19.82
N ASP A 265 -12.81 -15.83 -20.98
CA ASP A 265 -12.13 -16.76 -21.91
C ASP A 265 -10.76 -17.24 -21.41
N PHE A 266 -10.26 -16.68 -20.29
CA PHE A 266 -8.94 -17.02 -19.73
C PHE A 266 -8.92 -18.25 -18.83
N LEU A 267 -10.04 -18.97 -18.68
CA LEU A 267 -10.09 -20.18 -17.85
C LEU A 267 -9.01 -21.20 -18.28
N ASN A 268 -8.81 -21.41 -19.58
CA ASN A 268 -7.83 -22.38 -20.09
C ASN A 268 -6.36 -21.93 -20.01
N PHE A 269 -6.10 -20.72 -19.49
CA PHE A 269 -4.75 -20.21 -19.30
C PHE A 269 -4.11 -20.81 -18.04
N ARG A 270 -2.77 -20.94 -18.03
CA ARG A 270 -2.02 -21.31 -16.83
C ARG A 270 -1.29 -20.07 -16.32
N PRO A 271 -1.64 -19.53 -15.13
CA PRO A 271 -1.01 -18.33 -14.60
C PRO A 271 0.45 -18.63 -14.22
N ASP A 272 1.32 -17.66 -14.46
CA ASP A 272 2.68 -17.67 -13.93
C ASP A 272 2.73 -17.07 -12.51
N GLU A 273 3.92 -17.06 -11.90
CA GLU A 273 4.09 -16.58 -10.53
C GLU A 273 3.74 -15.10 -10.37
N GLN A 274 3.91 -14.30 -11.43
CA GLN A 274 3.62 -12.88 -11.41
C GLN A 274 2.13 -12.60 -11.39
N VAL A 275 1.35 -13.27 -12.25
CA VAL A 275 -0.13 -13.20 -12.21
C VAL A 275 -0.67 -13.64 -10.85
N VAL A 276 -0.16 -14.77 -10.32
CA VAL A 276 -0.53 -15.24 -8.98
C VAL A 276 -0.18 -14.20 -7.91
N GLY A 277 0.99 -13.58 -8.01
CA GLY A 277 1.46 -12.55 -7.10
C GLY A 277 0.58 -11.29 -7.10
N LEU A 278 0.08 -10.87 -8.27
CA LEU A 278 -0.79 -9.71 -8.42
C LEU A 278 -2.22 -10.00 -7.93
N ILE A 279 -2.75 -11.20 -8.19
CA ILE A 279 -4.03 -11.64 -7.59
C ILE A 279 -3.91 -11.68 -6.06
N GLY A 280 -2.81 -12.24 -5.55
CA GLY A 280 -2.52 -12.22 -4.12
C GLY A 280 -2.46 -10.80 -3.55
N ALA A 281 -1.85 -9.86 -4.29
CA ALA A 281 -1.78 -8.46 -3.89
C ALA A 281 -3.16 -7.81 -3.75
N ALA A 282 -4.11 -8.11 -4.65
CA ALA A 282 -5.49 -7.60 -4.56
C ALA A 282 -6.19 -8.07 -3.27
N PHE A 283 -6.05 -9.36 -2.93
CA PHE A 283 -6.59 -9.89 -1.67
C PHE A 283 -5.89 -9.32 -0.43
N GLU A 284 -4.56 -9.14 -0.48
CA GLU A 284 -3.82 -8.54 0.63
C GLU A 284 -4.18 -7.06 0.83
N ALA A 285 -4.39 -6.33 -0.26
CA ALA A 285 -4.84 -4.94 -0.19
C ALA A 285 -6.24 -4.83 0.44
N ARG A 286 -7.15 -5.78 0.15
CA ARG A 286 -8.50 -5.82 0.75
C ARG A 286 -8.51 -5.94 2.27
N LEU A 287 -7.43 -6.44 2.88
CA LEU A 287 -7.28 -6.51 4.34
C LEU A 287 -7.27 -5.12 5.00
N VAL A 288 -6.89 -4.08 4.27
CA VAL A 288 -6.80 -2.71 4.79
C VAL A 288 -7.62 -1.72 3.98
N ASN A 289 -8.02 -2.05 2.74
CA ASN A 289 -8.84 -1.21 1.90
C ASN A 289 -10.20 -1.87 1.65
N PRO A 290 -11.27 -1.50 2.38
CA PRO A 290 -12.61 -2.05 2.17
C PRO A 290 -13.29 -1.55 0.88
N GLU A 291 -12.77 -0.50 0.25
CA GLU A 291 -13.38 0.15 -0.92
C GLU A 291 -12.98 -0.50 -2.26
N ILE A 292 -12.12 -1.53 -2.24
CA ILE A 292 -11.79 -2.29 -3.46
C ILE A 292 -13.06 -2.88 -4.05
N ASP A 293 -13.20 -2.79 -5.37
CA ASP A 293 -14.33 -3.37 -6.11
C ASP A 293 -14.51 -4.86 -5.77
N GLU A 294 -15.64 -5.17 -5.13
CA GLU A 294 -15.98 -6.54 -4.73
C GLU A 294 -16.10 -7.46 -5.96
N GLN A 295 -16.56 -6.95 -7.11
CA GLN A 295 -16.69 -7.76 -8.32
C GLN A 295 -15.34 -8.24 -8.85
N LEU A 296 -14.31 -7.39 -8.75
CA LEU A 296 -12.94 -7.75 -9.10
C LEU A 296 -12.45 -8.90 -8.22
N LEU A 297 -12.66 -8.80 -6.91
CA LEU A 297 -12.23 -9.82 -5.95
C LEU A 297 -13.00 -11.13 -6.13
N LEU A 298 -14.32 -11.08 -6.35
CA LEU A 298 -15.14 -12.26 -6.62
C LEU A 298 -14.69 -12.99 -7.90
N LYS A 299 -14.39 -12.25 -8.97
CA LYS A 299 -13.81 -12.83 -10.20
C LYS A 299 -12.45 -13.45 -9.94
N ALA A 300 -11.58 -12.77 -9.18
CA ALA A 300 -10.28 -13.31 -8.79
C ALA A 300 -10.42 -14.64 -8.03
N LEU A 301 -11.43 -14.78 -7.15
CA LEU A 301 -11.69 -16.05 -6.44
C LEU A 301 -12.07 -17.19 -7.39
N ILE A 302 -12.87 -16.92 -8.43
CA ILE A 302 -13.23 -17.94 -9.44
C ILE A 302 -11.97 -18.46 -10.14
N TYR A 303 -11.08 -17.56 -10.56
CA TYR A 303 -9.80 -17.96 -11.17
C TYR A 303 -8.88 -18.68 -10.18
N CYS A 304 -8.88 -18.29 -8.91
CA CYS A 304 -8.12 -19.00 -7.87
C CYS A 304 -8.59 -20.45 -7.71
N ASP A 305 -9.90 -20.69 -7.74
CA ASP A 305 -10.47 -22.03 -7.65
C ASP A 305 -10.10 -22.85 -8.89
N PHE A 306 -10.35 -22.29 -10.08
CA PHE A 306 -10.11 -22.96 -11.36
C PHE A 306 -8.62 -23.33 -11.55
N TRP A 307 -7.71 -22.43 -11.21
CA TRP A 307 -6.26 -22.67 -11.31
C TRP A 307 -5.67 -23.39 -10.09
N GLY A 308 -6.47 -23.64 -9.04
CA GLY A 308 -6.04 -24.35 -7.84
C GLY A 308 -4.95 -23.61 -7.06
N LEU A 309 -5.05 -22.29 -6.92
CA LEU A 309 -4.07 -21.39 -6.29
C LEU A 309 -4.05 -21.48 -4.76
N SER A 310 -3.91 -22.70 -4.23
CA SER A 310 -3.97 -22.99 -2.79
C SER A 310 -2.95 -22.22 -1.93
N GLN A 311 -1.86 -21.73 -2.52
CA GLN A 311 -0.89 -20.84 -1.86
C GLN A 311 -1.52 -19.54 -1.31
N LEU A 312 -2.63 -19.08 -1.90
CA LEU A 312 -3.36 -17.89 -1.43
C LEU A 312 -4.23 -18.16 -0.20
N SER A 313 -4.32 -19.41 0.26
CA SER A 313 -5.13 -19.78 1.45
C SER A 313 -4.81 -18.94 2.68
N TYR A 314 -3.55 -18.49 2.85
CA TYR A 314 -3.15 -17.63 3.97
C TYR A 314 -3.92 -16.31 4.00
N VAL A 315 -3.95 -15.57 2.89
CA VAL A 315 -4.65 -14.29 2.81
C VAL A 315 -6.17 -14.47 2.83
N ILE A 316 -6.69 -15.55 2.23
CA ILE A 316 -8.12 -15.86 2.26
C ILE A 316 -8.62 -16.11 3.69
N ILE A 317 -7.86 -16.83 4.50
CA ILE A 317 -8.20 -17.05 5.92
C ILE A 317 -8.19 -15.73 6.69
N GLU A 318 -7.20 -14.87 6.45
CA GLU A 318 -7.15 -13.54 7.09
C GLU A 318 -8.36 -12.67 6.67
N LEU A 319 -8.75 -12.70 5.39
CA LEU A 319 -9.94 -12.00 4.91
C LEU A 319 -11.22 -12.49 5.61
N LEU A 320 -11.41 -13.79 5.74
CA LEU A 320 -12.57 -14.35 6.43
C LEU A 320 -12.68 -13.90 7.90
N THR A 321 -11.60 -13.44 8.51
CA THR A 321 -11.62 -12.94 9.89
C THR A 321 -12.12 -11.51 10.02
N ILE A 322 -12.15 -10.75 8.92
CA ILE A 322 -12.55 -9.33 8.90
C ILE A 322 -13.84 -9.07 8.12
N LEU A 323 -14.23 -9.97 7.21
CA LEU A 323 -15.44 -9.84 6.40
C LEU A 323 -16.69 -10.21 7.21
N ASP A 324 -17.80 -9.49 6.98
CA ASP A 324 -19.08 -9.88 7.55
C ASP A 324 -19.60 -11.16 6.86
N SER A 325 -20.14 -12.07 7.66
CA SER A 325 -20.81 -13.29 7.20
C SER A 325 -21.93 -13.10 6.18
N ASN A 326 -22.49 -11.89 6.07
CA ASN A 326 -23.52 -11.54 5.09
C ASN A 326 -22.95 -11.06 3.74
N GLU A 327 -21.65 -10.78 3.65
CA GLU A 327 -21.01 -10.31 2.41
C GLU A 327 -20.85 -11.45 1.39
N ALA A 328 -21.05 -11.15 0.09
CA ALA A 328 -20.86 -12.15 -0.96
C ALA A 328 -19.40 -12.61 -1.02
N LEU A 329 -18.45 -11.70 -0.81
CA LEU A 329 -17.03 -12.00 -0.71
C LEU A 329 -16.69 -12.99 0.42
N PHE A 330 -17.38 -12.91 1.56
CA PHE A 330 -17.19 -13.88 2.66
C PHE A 330 -17.54 -15.30 2.20
N HIS A 331 -18.70 -15.46 1.56
CA HIS A 331 -19.13 -16.74 1.02
C HIS A 331 -18.20 -17.25 -0.10
N GLY A 332 -17.73 -16.36 -0.97
CA GLY A 332 -16.75 -16.70 -2.01
C GLY A 332 -15.43 -17.21 -1.42
N CYS A 333 -14.88 -16.50 -0.45
CA CYS A 333 -13.66 -16.91 0.26
C CYS A 333 -13.84 -18.25 0.98
N LYS A 334 -14.99 -18.48 1.62
CA LYS A 334 -15.32 -19.74 2.30
C LYS A 334 -15.41 -20.90 1.30
N ALA A 335 -16.09 -20.69 0.17
CA ALA A 335 -16.20 -21.68 -0.90
C ALA A 335 -14.84 -22.04 -1.51
N LEU A 336 -13.99 -21.03 -1.77
CA LEU A 336 -12.64 -21.26 -2.28
C LEU A 336 -11.80 -22.10 -1.30
N LEU A 337 -11.83 -21.77 -0.01
CA LEU A 337 -11.11 -22.53 1.00
C LEU A 337 -11.58 -23.99 1.03
N TRP A 338 -12.89 -24.24 0.91
CA TRP A 338 -13.47 -25.58 0.76
C TRP A 338 -13.00 -26.30 -0.51
N GLY A 339 -12.94 -25.60 -1.65
CA GLY A 339 -12.43 -26.15 -2.91
C GLY A 339 -10.98 -26.63 -2.80
N PHE A 340 -10.14 -25.92 -2.03
CA PHE A 340 -8.75 -26.32 -1.79
C PHE A 340 -8.59 -27.53 -0.85
N ASP A 341 -9.57 -27.80 0.02
CA ASP A 341 -9.63 -28.96 0.92
C ASP A 341 -8.29 -29.21 1.66
N THR A 342 -7.66 -30.38 1.46
CA THR A 342 -6.41 -30.74 2.17
C THR A 342 -5.22 -29.85 1.83
N LYS A 343 -5.25 -29.12 0.71
CA LYS A 343 -4.18 -28.18 0.31
C LYS A 343 -4.18 -26.91 1.17
N ALA A 344 -5.31 -26.54 1.78
CA ALA A 344 -5.42 -25.38 2.66
C ALA A 344 -4.93 -25.65 4.10
N LEU A 345 -4.77 -26.93 4.50
CA LEU A 345 -4.41 -27.29 5.88
C LEU A 345 -3.11 -26.66 6.41
N PRO A 346 -2.02 -26.50 5.61
CA PRO A 346 -0.83 -25.79 6.07
C PRO A 346 -1.12 -24.33 6.44
N ALA A 347 -2.04 -23.67 5.72
CA ALA A 347 -2.44 -22.31 6.01
C ALA A 347 -3.30 -22.22 7.28
N VAL A 348 -4.30 -23.10 7.40
CA VAL A 348 -5.14 -23.22 8.60
C VAL A 348 -4.29 -23.47 9.85
N ARG A 349 -3.33 -24.40 9.78
CA ARG A 349 -2.43 -24.70 10.91
C ARG A 349 -1.60 -23.49 11.32
N ARG A 350 -1.00 -22.76 10.36
CA ARG A 350 -0.18 -21.58 10.67
C ARG A 350 -1.03 -20.49 11.32
N PHE A 351 -2.22 -20.24 10.76
CA PHE A 351 -3.15 -19.27 11.31
C PHE A 351 -3.54 -19.63 12.74
N ALA A 352 -3.95 -20.87 12.99
CA ALA A 352 -4.36 -21.29 14.33
C ALA A 352 -3.24 -21.19 15.37
N ARG A 353 -2.00 -21.53 14.99
CA ARG A 353 -0.84 -21.38 15.87
C ARG A 353 -0.52 -19.93 16.21
N ALA A 354 -0.69 -19.02 15.25
CA ALA A 354 -0.47 -17.58 15.44
C ALA A 354 -1.61 -16.91 16.22
N ASN A 355 -2.85 -17.41 16.06
CA ASN A 355 -4.07 -16.80 16.57
C ASN A 355 -4.84 -17.71 17.54
N ARG A 356 -4.14 -18.23 18.56
CA ARG A 356 -4.68 -19.24 19.50
C ARG A 356 -5.93 -18.83 20.28
N LEU A 357 -6.22 -17.54 20.35
CA LEU A 357 -7.36 -16.97 21.06
C LEU A 357 -8.44 -16.44 20.11
N SER A 358 -8.30 -16.66 18.80
CA SER A 358 -9.25 -16.11 17.83
C SER A 358 -10.60 -16.83 17.93
N PRO A 359 -11.73 -16.10 17.99
CA PRO A 359 -13.05 -16.71 17.91
C PRO A 359 -13.28 -17.40 16.56
N PHE A 360 -12.56 -16.99 15.52
CA PHE A 360 -12.62 -17.60 14.18
C PHE A 360 -12.11 -19.04 14.14
N LEU A 361 -11.44 -19.53 15.20
CA LEU A 361 -11.04 -20.93 15.31
C LEU A 361 -12.24 -21.89 15.24
N VAL A 362 -13.43 -21.46 15.68
CA VAL A 362 -14.64 -22.28 15.56
C VAL A 362 -15.04 -22.43 14.09
N GLU A 363 -15.07 -21.35 13.31
CA GLU A 363 -15.35 -21.41 11.86
C GLU A 363 -14.30 -22.25 11.11
N LEU A 364 -13.03 -22.19 11.53
CA LEU A 364 -12.00 -23.08 10.97
C LEU A 364 -12.22 -24.55 11.37
N ALA A 365 -12.71 -24.82 12.58
CA ALA A 365 -13.09 -26.16 12.99
C ALA A 365 -14.28 -26.69 12.17
N ASP A 366 -15.26 -25.84 11.85
CA ASP A 366 -16.36 -26.14 10.93
C ASP A 366 -15.81 -26.49 9.54
N PHE A 367 -14.85 -25.72 9.03
CA PHE A 367 -14.17 -26.07 7.79
C PHE A 367 -13.51 -27.46 7.84
N LEU A 368 -12.87 -27.82 8.96
CA LEU A 368 -12.18 -29.10 9.12
C LEU A 368 -13.13 -30.30 9.23
N THR A 369 -14.37 -30.10 9.68
CA THR A 369 -15.39 -31.16 9.76
C THR A 369 -16.13 -31.38 8.44
N GLN A 370 -16.03 -30.45 7.50
CA GLN A 370 -16.66 -30.56 6.18
C GLN A 370 -15.88 -31.50 5.24
N GLY A 371 -16.61 -32.19 4.36
CA GLY A 371 -16.07 -33.11 3.37
C GLY A 371 -15.70 -34.50 3.93
N ARG A 372 -14.78 -35.20 3.26
CA ARG A 372 -14.37 -36.55 3.69
C ARG A 372 -13.50 -36.48 4.95
N PRO A 373 -13.83 -37.23 6.03
CA PRO A 373 -13.01 -37.27 7.22
C PRO A 373 -11.65 -37.89 6.88
N GLY A 374 -10.59 -37.35 7.48
CA GLY A 374 -9.24 -37.80 7.23
C GLY A 374 -8.31 -37.48 8.39
N ARG A 375 -7.33 -38.35 8.62
CA ARG A 375 -6.39 -38.27 9.76
C ARG A 375 -5.69 -36.91 9.87
N ARG A 376 -5.40 -36.25 8.74
CA ARG A 376 -4.77 -34.91 8.73
C ARG A 376 -5.69 -33.82 9.28
N LYS A 377 -6.97 -33.84 8.91
CA LYS A 377 -7.99 -32.89 9.39
C LYS A 377 -8.27 -33.11 10.87
N TRP A 378 -8.43 -34.37 11.26
CA TRP A 378 -8.57 -34.79 12.66
C TRP A 378 -7.41 -34.30 13.53
N ASN A 379 -6.17 -34.61 13.16
CA ASN A 379 -4.99 -34.20 13.93
C ASN A 379 -4.91 -32.67 14.09
N LEU A 380 -5.28 -31.91 13.06
CA LEU A 380 -5.28 -30.46 13.13
C LEU A 380 -6.42 -29.93 14.01
N LEU A 381 -7.63 -30.49 13.92
CA LEU A 381 -8.74 -30.11 14.78
C LEU A 381 -8.43 -30.37 16.26
N ARG A 382 -7.83 -31.53 16.55
CA ARG A 382 -7.32 -31.88 17.87
C ARG A 382 -6.24 -30.89 18.34
N GLU A 383 -5.26 -30.57 17.49
CA GLU A 383 -4.21 -29.58 17.79
C GLU A 383 -4.80 -28.21 18.15
N ILE A 384 -5.81 -27.74 17.41
CA ILE A 384 -6.50 -26.47 17.68
C ILE A 384 -7.21 -26.50 19.03
N PHE A 385 -7.95 -27.58 19.32
CA PHE A 385 -8.68 -27.74 20.57
C PHE A 385 -7.76 -27.82 21.80
N GLU A 386 -6.69 -28.62 21.73
CA GLU A 386 -5.73 -28.80 22.83
C GLU A 386 -4.93 -27.52 23.09
N SER A 387 -4.58 -26.79 22.03
CA SER A 387 -3.79 -25.55 22.15
C SER A 387 -4.61 -24.32 22.55
N TYR A 388 -5.95 -24.41 22.56
CA TYR A 388 -6.82 -23.33 22.98
C TYR A 388 -6.80 -23.19 24.52
N PRO A 389 -6.34 -22.04 25.05
CA PRO A 389 -5.95 -21.93 26.46
C PRO A 389 -7.11 -21.64 27.44
N LYS A 390 -8.30 -21.29 26.96
CA LYS A 390 -9.45 -20.91 27.81
C LYS A 390 -10.55 -21.96 27.78
N GLU A 391 -11.21 -22.23 28.91
CA GLU A 391 -12.38 -23.12 29.00
C GLU A 391 -13.68 -22.32 28.80
N ASP A 392 -13.89 -21.76 27.61
CA ASP A 392 -15.01 -20.86 27.32
C ASP A 392 -15.95 -21.41 26.22
N GLU A 393 -16.93 -20.61 25.80
CA GLU A 393 -17.86 -20.96 24.72
C GLU A 393 -17.16 -21.29 23.39
N ILE A 394 -15.98 -20.71 23.13
CA ILE A 394 -15.19 -20.99 21.92
C ILE A 394 -14.63 -22.42 22.02
N LYS A 395 -14.03 -22.79 23.16
CA LYS A 395 -13.54 -24.17 23.36
C LYS A 395 -14.67 -25.20 23.34
N MET A 396 -15.85 -24.83 23.85
CA MET A 396 -17.08 -25.62 23.72
C MET A 396 -17.50 -25.80 22.25
N GLY A 397 -17.42 -24.74 21.44
CA GLY A 397 -17.66 -24.81 20.00
C GLY A 397 -16.71 -25.79 19.31
N LEU A 398 -15.41 -25.71 19.63
CA LEU A 398 -14.40 -26.65 19.12
C LEU A 398 -14.68 -28.10 19.52
N ALA A 399 -15.08 -28.34 20.79
CA ALA A 399 -15.45 -29.67 21.27
C ALA A 399 -16.63 -30.27 20.49
N ARG A 400 -17.65 -29.46 20.16
CA ARG A 400 -18.78 -29.91 19.32
C ARG A 400 -18.32 -30.34 17.93
N ARG A 401 -17.33 -29.65 17.35
CA ARG A 401 -16.76 -30.02 16.06
C ARG A 401 -15.89 -31.27 16.12
N ILE A 402 -15.17 -31.47 17.22
CA ILE A 402 -14.49 -32.75 17.50
C ILE A 402 -15.48 -33.91 17.51
N ALA A 403 -16.61 -33.76 18.21
CA ALA A 403 -17.65 -34.79 18.26
C ALA A 403 -18.24 -35.08 16.86
N MET A 404 -18.45 -34.05 16.04
CA MET A 404 -18.99 -34.19 14.68
C MET A 404 -18.08 -34.97 13.72
N LEU A 405 -16.76 -34.91 13.88
CA LEU A 405 -15.83 -35.66 13.03
C LEU A 405 -15.85 -37.17 13.36
N GLY A 406 -16.35 -37.52 14.56
CA GLY A 406 -16.78 -38.86 14.97
C GLY A 406 -15.67 -39.85 15.30
N GLY A 407 -16.06 -40.95 15.97
CA GLY A 407 -15.21 -42.12 16.23
C GLY A 407 -14.61 -42.22 17.63
N ALA A 408 -13.98 -43.36 17.90
CA ALA A 408 -13.38 -43.66 19.22
C ALA A 408 -12.31 -42.66 19.65
N GLU A 409 -11.57 -42.08 18.70
CA GLU A 409 -10.55 -41.06 18.98
C GLU A 409 -11.16 -39.74 19.47
N ALA A 410 -12.34 -39.36 18.96
CA ALA A 410 -13.06 -38.16 19.39
C ALA A 410 -13.65 -38.32 20.79
N VAL A 411 -14.22 -39.49 21.09
CA VAL A 411 -14.72 -39.83 22.43
C VAL A 411 -13.59 -39.77 23.46
N ALA A 412 -12.48 -40.47 23.21
CA ALA A 412 -11.33 -40.47 24.12
C ALA A 412 -10.77 -39.05 24.35
N CYS A 413 -10.70 -38.22 23.30
CA CYS A 413 -10.23 -36.85 23.41
C CYS A 413 -11.15 -35.97 24.27
N LEU A 414 -12.47 -36.11 24.14
CA LEU A 414 -13.44 -35.35 24.93
C LEU A 414 -13.57 -35.84 26.36
N GLU A 415 -13.43 -37.15 26.61
CA GLU A 415 -13.35 -37.72 27.96
C GLU A 415 -12.11 -37.24 28.71
N GLU A 416 -10.95 -37.21 28.05
CA GLU A 416 -9.71 -36.66 28.61
C GLU A 416 -9.86 -35.17 28.94
N ALA A 417 -10.51 -34.38 28.06
CA ALA A 417 -10.78 -32.97 28.31
C ALA A 417 -11.74 -32.76 29.50
N LEU A 418 -12.76 -33.61 29.65
CA LEU A 418 -13.70 -33.56 30.77
C LEU A 418 -13.03 -33.91 32.10
N ALA A 419 -12.16 -34.92 32.11
CA ALA A 419 -11.40 -35.32 33.30
C ALA A 419 -10.44 -34.23 33.78
N ASN A 420 -9.85 -33.47 32.85
CA ASN A 420 -8.85 -32.44 33.15
C ASN A 420 -9.44 -31.04 33.39
N SER A 421 -10.74 -30.83 33.14
CA SER A 421 -11.35 -29.51 33.30
C SER A 421 -11.55 -29.12 34.76
N CYS A 422 -11.36 -27.83 35.06
CA CYS A 422 -11.60 -27.26 36.38
C CYS A 422 -12.85 -26.36 36.44
N GLN A 423 -13.46 -26.02 35.30
CA GLN A 423 -14.65 -25.16 35.23
C GLN A 423 -15.95 -25.96 35.08
N GLU A 424 -16.84 -25.82 36.06
CA GLU A 424 -18.11 -26.55 36.11
C GLU A 424 -19.06 -26.23 34.95
N GLU A 425 -19.07 -24.99 34.46
CA GLU A 425 -19.89 -24.60 33.30
C GLU A 425 -19.42 -25.28 32.01
N TYR A 426 -18.11 -25.33 31.79
CA TYR A 426 -17.50 -26.03 30.66
C TYR A 426 -17.74 -27.54 30.74
N LYS A 427 -17.60 -28.15 31.93
CA LYS A 427 -17.94 -29.57 32.14
C LYS A 427 -19.37 -29.90 31.79
N ARG A 428 -20.34 -29.12 32.28
CA ARG A 428 -21.77 -29.29 31.95
C ARG A 428 -22.00 -29.15 30.46
N GLY A 429 -21.34 -28.19 29.82
CA GLY A 429 -21.37 -28.00 28.38
C GLY A 429 -20.88 -29.23 27.63
N LEU A 430 -19.74 -29.81 28.02
CA LEU A 430 -19.17 -31.00 27.39
C LEU A 430 -20.05 -32.24 27.54
N GLN A 431 -20.64 -32.43 28.73
CA GLN A 431 -21.57 -33.55 29.00
C GLN A 431 -22.84 -33.48 28.15
N ALA A 432 -23.24 -32.29 27.71
CA ALA A 432 -24.41 -32.08 26.87
C ALA A 432 -24.14 -32.32 25.36
N ILE A 433 -22.89 -32.58 24.96
CA ILE A 433 -22.56 -32.85 23.56
C ILE A 433 -22.93 -34.30 23.22
N PRO A 434 -23.79 -34.55 22.21
CA PRO A 434 -24.10 -35.90 21.78
C PRO A 434 -22.87 -36.53 21.12
N LEU A 435 -22.36 -37.60 21.72
CA LEU A 435 -21.31 -38.44 21.15
C LEU A 435 -22.00 -39.54 20.32
N SER A 436 -21.87 -39.46 18.99
CA SER A 436 -22.41 -40.46 18.06
C SER A 436 -21.40 -41.55 17.75
#